data_AF-A0A519S2C3-F1
#
_entry.id   AF-A0A519S2C3-F1
#
_cell.length_a   1.000
_cell.length_b   1.000
_cell.length_c   1.000
_cell.angle_alpha   90.00
_cell.angle_beta   90.00
_cell.angle_gamma   90.00
#
_symmetry.space_group_name_H-M   'P 1'
#
loop_
_entity.id
_entity.type
_entity.pdbx_description
1 polymer ?
#
loop_
_entity_poly.entity_id
_entity_poly.type
_entity_poly.pdbx_seq_one_letter_code
_entity_poly.pdbx_strand_id
1 'polypeptide(L)'
;MENYSDFKQRVPVQDYEGLKPYIDRVVAGEGNVLWSGKPLYFAKTSGTTSGVKYIPLSKESMPEHIKAARNAILTYINETGKADFVNGKMIFLQGSPVLNVKNGINIGRLSGIVAHHVPAYLQKNRLPSYETNIIEDWEQKVDAIVEETINENMTLISGIPPWVQMYFDKLAEKTGGKK
;
A
#
# COMPACT_ATOMS: atom_id res chain seq x y z
N MET A 1 -22.39 -7.96 24.81
CA MET A 1 -20.94 -8.01 25.13
C MET A 1 -20.64 -6.68 25.76
N GLU A 2 -20.32 -6.66 27.05
CA GLU A 2 -20.37 -5.41 27.83
C GLU A 2 -18.96 -4.93 28.22
N ASN A 3 -17.97 -5.83 28.22
CA ASN A 3 -16.60 -5.52 28.60
C ASN A 3 -15.57 -6.34 27.80
N TYR A 4 -14.29 -6.05 28.05
CA TYR A 4 -13.15 -6.72 27.40
C TYR A 4 -13.04 -8.21 27.73
N SER A 5 -13.36 -8.63 28.96
CA SER A 5 -13.32 -10.04 29.37
C SER A 5 -14.34 -10.87 28.60
N ASP A 6 -15.56 -10.35 28.40
CA ASP A 6 -16.59 -10.99 27.59
C ASP A 6 -16.12 -11.16 26.14
N PHE A 7 -15.48 -10.13 25.57
CA PHE A 7 -14.95 -10.17 24.21
C PHE A 7 -13.90 -11.28 24.07
N LYS A 8 -12.91 -11.28 24.97
CA LYS A 8 -11.80 -12.24 24.93
C LYS A 8 -12.28 -13.69 25.06
N GLN A 9 -13.33 -13.94 25.86
CA GLN A 9 -13.89 -15.28 26.02
C GLN A 9 -14.71 -15.73 24.80
N ARG A 10 -15.41 -14.81 24.12
CA ARG A 10 -16.35 -15.12 23.04
C ARG A 10 -15.75 -15.04 21.63
N VAL A 11 -14.67 -14.28 21.45
CA VAL A 11 -14.01 -14.09 20.16
C VAL A 11 -12.68 -14.84 20.16
N PRO A 12 -12.63 -16.07 19.60
CA PRO A 12 -11.40 -16.83 19.54
C PRO A 12 -10.39 -16.18 18.60
N VAL A 13 -9.11 -16.36 18.90
CA VAL A 13 -8.03 -16.03 17.96
C VAL A 13 -8.15 -16.97 16.76
N GLN A 14 -8.16 -16.41 15.56
CA GLN A 14 -8.31 -17.13 14.30
C GLN A 14 -7.23 -16.67 13.33
N ASP A 15 -6.79 -17.59 12.47
CA ASP A 15 -6.00 -17.25 11.30
C ASP A 15 -6.93 -16.92 10.10
N TYR A 16 -6.32 -16.72 8.93
CA TYR A 16 -7.10 -16.46 7.71
C TYR A 16 -8.00 -17.63 7.32
N GLU A 17 -7.56 -18.88 7.54
CA GLU A 17 -8.32 -20.06 7.14
C GLU A 17 -9.57 -20.22 8.00
N GLY A 18 -9.47 -19.94 9.30
CA GLY A 18 -10.62 -19.88 10.20
C GLY A 18 -11.66 -18.83 9.80
N LEU A 19 -11.24 -17.73 9.19
CA LEU A 19 -12.12 -16.67 8.67
C LEU A 19 -12.56 -16.88 7.22
N LYS A 20 -11.91 -17.79 6.48
CA LYS A 20 -12.08 -17.95 5.04
C LYS A 20 -13.55 -18.17 4.62
N PRO A 21 -14.39 -18.98 5.32
CA PRO A 21 -15.80 -19.14 4.93
C PRO A 21 -16.59 -17.82 4.94
N TYR A 22 -16.27 -16.92 5.86
CA TYR A 22 -16.89 -15.60 5.93
C TYR A 22 -16.32 -14.67 4.85
N ILE A 23 -15.01 -14.71 4.63
CA ILE A 23 -14.36 -13.91 3.58
C ILE A 23 -14.90 -14.31 2.21
N ASP A 24 -15.07 -15.60 1.93
CA ASP A 24 -15.62 -16.09 0.66
C ASP A 24 -17.04 -15.56 0.42
N ARG A 25 -17.89 -15.48 1.46
CA ARG A 25 -19.22 -14.83 1.40
C ARG A 25 -19.13 -13.35 1.06
N VAL A 26 -18.23 -12.60 1.71
CA VAL A 26 -18.03 -11.17 1.41
C VAL A 26 -17.50 -11.00 -0.03
N VAL A 27 -16.58 -11.85 -0.47
CA VAL A 27 -16.04 -11.85 -1.84
C VAL A 27 -17.13 -12.21 -2.86
N ALA A 28 -18.11 -13.05 -2.50
CA ALA A 28 -19.30 -13.31 -3.30
C ALA A 28 -20.28 -12.13 -3.36
N GLY A 29 -20.01 -11.05 -2.63
CA GLY A 29 -20.78 -9.81 -2.63
C GLY A 29 -21.81 -9.73 -1.50
N GLU A 30 -21.79 -10.64 -0.53
CA GLU A 30 -22.65 -10.58 0.65
C GLU A 30 -22.20 -9.46 1.60
N GLY A 31 -23.14 -8.59 1.99
CA GLY A 31 -22.89 -7.53 2.98
C GLY A 31 -23.21 -7.97 4.40
N ASN A 32 -22.77 -7.21 5.40
CA ASN A 32 -23.08 -7.45 6.82
C ASN A 32 -22.56 -8.79 7.38
N VAL A 33 -21.46 -9.32 6.84
CA VAL A 33 -20.85 -10.58 7.31
C VAL A 33 -19.71 -10.31 8.30
N LEU A 34 -18.64 -9.65 7.85
CA LEU A 34 -17.47 -9.31 8.67
C LEU A 34 -17.48 -7.85 9.14
N TRP A 35 -18.23 -7.00 8.45
CA TRP A 35 -18.38 -5.57 8.75
C TRP A 35 -19.76 -5.12 8.28
N SER A 36 -20.25 -4.00 8.84
CA SER A 36 -21.50 -3.39 8.38
C SER A 36 -21.38 -2.98 6.91
N GLY A 37 -22.40 -3.33 6.10
CA GLY A 37 -22.40 -3.11 4.66
C GLY A 37 -21.41 -4.01 3.89
N LYS A 38 -20.93 -3.51 2.74
CA LYS A 38 -19.91 -4.17 1.91
C LYS A 38 -18.59 -3.42 2.04
N PRO A 39 -17.44 -4.12 1.98
CA PRO A 39 -16.15 -3.45 1.95
C PRO A 39 -16.03 -2.61 0.67
N LEU A 40 -15.26 -1.52 0.75
CA LEU A 40 -15.00 -0.65 -0.39
C LEU A 40 -13.97 -1.29 -1.34
N TYR A 41 -13.00 -2.03 -0.78
CA TYR A 41 -11.99 -2.74 -1.53
C TYR A 41 -11.67 -4.11 -0.92
N PHE A 42 -11.04 -4.98 -1.70
CA PHE A 42 -10.20 -6.06 -1.19
C PHE A 42 -8.73 -5.80 -1.52
N ALA A 43 -7.89 -5.77 -0.48
CA ALA A 43 -6.46 -5.89 -0.65
C ALA A 43 -6.11 -7.36 -0.92
N LYS A 44 -5.53 -7.61 -2.10
CA LYS A 44 -5.01 -8.90 -2.50
C LYS A 44 -3.59 -9.09 -1.96
N THR A 45 -3.35 -10.20 -1.26
CA THR A 45 -2.00 -10.60 -0.85
C THR A 45 -1.63 -11.93 -1.50
N SER A 46 -0.36 -12.05 -1.90
CA SER A 46 0.22 -13.30 -2.40
C SER A 46 0.52 -14.20 -1.20
N GLY A 47 -0.50 -14.91 -0.71
CA GLY A 47 -0.31 -15.95 0.30
C GLY A 47 0.46 -17.12 -0.31
N THR A 48 1.46 -17.64 0.39
CA THR A 48 2.32 -18.74 -0.06
C THR A 48 1.70 -20.12 0.13
N THR A 49 0.66 -20.25 0.96
CA THR A 49 0.10 -21.56 1.36
C THR A 49 -1.32 -21.83 0.87
N SER A 50 -2.18 -20.80 0.73
CA SER A 50 -3.62 -20.99 0.47
C SER A 50 -4.11 -20.34 -0.82
N GLY A 51 -3.17 -19.96 -1.69
CA GLY A 51 -3.46 -19.09 -2.83
C GLY A 51 -3.72 -17.64 -2.42
N VAL A 52 -4.50 -16.95 -3.25
CA VAL A 52 -4.76 -15.52 -3.10
C VAL A 52 -5.64 -15.25 -1.88
N LYS A 53 -5.16 -14.42 -0.95
CA LYS A 53 -5.94 -13.94 0.19
C LYS A 53 -6.57 -12.58 -0.11
N TYR A 54 -7.81 -12.39 0.31
CA TYR A 54 -8.57 -11.15 0.15
C TYR A 54 -8.83 -10.54 1.52
N ILE A 55 -8.22 -9.38 1.78
CA ILE A 55 -8.39 -8.65 3.03
C ILE A 55 -9.41 -7.53 2.78
N PRO A 56 -10.59 -7.56 3.41
CA PRO A 56 -11.60 -6.51 3.22
C PRO A 56 -11.12 -5.18 3.82
N LEU A 57 -11.27 -4.10 3.06
CA LEU A 57 -11.03 -2.73 3.52
C LEU A 57 -12.37 -1.99 3.56
N SER A 58 -12.72 -1.47 4.74
CA SER A 58 -13.96 -0.72 4.92
C SER A 58 -13.79 0.72 4.44
N LYS A 59 -14.92 1.42 4.22
CA LYS A 59 -14.88 2.84 3.89
C LYS A 59 -14.27 3.66 5.04
N GLU A 60 -14.54 3.26 6.28
CA GLU A 60 -14.07 3.92 7.50
C GLU A 60 -12.57 3.73 7.73
N SER A 61 -11.98 2.61 7.29
CA SER A 61 -10.55 2.36 7.47
C SER A 61 -9.68 3.13 6.47
N MET A 62 -10.22 3.51 5.31
CA MET A 62 -9.44 4.15 4.23
C MET A 62 -8.72 5.43 4.66
N PRO A 63 -9.37 6.39 5.36
CA PRO A 63 -8.69 7.60 5.84
C PRO A 63 -7.51 7.32 6.78
N GLU A 64 -7.54 6.21 7.54
CA GLU A 64 -6.49 5.89 8.51
C GLU A 64 -5.15 5.55 7.85
N HIS A 65 -5.15 5.00 6.62
CA HIS A 65 -3.90 4.77 5.88
C HIS A 65 -3.16 6.07 5.56
N ILE A 66 -3.88 7.10 5.13
CA ILE A 66 -3.31 8.42 4.81
C ILE A 66 -2.88 9.13 6.09
N LYS A 67 -3.70 9.06 7.15
CA LYS A 67 -3.37 9.63 8.47
C LYS A 67 -2.10 8.99 9.03
N ALA A 68 -1.95 7.67 8.96
CA ALA A 68 -0.77 6.98 9.44
C ALA A 68 0.50 7.42 8.71
N ALA A 69 0.47 7.48 7.37
CA ALA A 69 1.61 7.93 6.57
C ALA A 69 2.00 9.39 6.87
N ARG A 70 1.01 10.28 6.95
CA ARG A 70 1.22 11.69 7.33
C ARG A 70 1.82 11.79 8.74
N ASN A 71 1.25 11.09 9.70
CA ASN A 71 1.69 11.16 11.08
C ASN A 71 3.12 10.63 11.24
N ALA A 72 3.52 9.58 10.50
CA ALA A 72 4.90 9.09 10.53
C ALA A 72 5.90 10.19 10.13
N ILE A 73 5.61 10.95 9.07
CA ILE A 73 6.43 12.09 8.62
C ILE A 73 6.45 13.19 9.68
N LEU A 74 5.28 13.58 10.19
CA LEU A 74 5.16 14.67 11.16
C LEU A 74 5.81 14.33 12.51
N THR A 75 5.69 13.08 12.96
CA THR A 75 6.36 12.60 14.17
C THR A 75 7.87 12.66 14.00
N TYR A 76 8.43 12.23 12.85
CA TYR A 76 9.86 12.37 12.60
C TYR A 76 10.32 13.83 12.65
N ILE A 77 9.57 14.76 12.04
CA ILE A 77 9.87 16.19 12.08
C ILE A 77 9.82 16.70 13.53
N ASN A 78 8.80 16.32 14.30
CA ASN A 78 8.64 16.71 15.70
C ASN A 78 9.83 16.25 16.56
N GLU A 79 10.25 14.99 16.41
CA GLU A 79 11.33 14.41 17.22
C GLU A 79 12.71 14.94 16.84
N THR A 80 12.94 15.25 15.57
CA THR A 80 14.28 15.58 15.06
C THR A 80 14.50 17.05 14.75
N GLY A 81 13.43 17.83 14.61
CA GLY A 81 13.46 19.20 14.08
C GLY A 81 13.82 19.29 12.59
N LYS A 82 14.05 18.16 11.91
CA LYS A 82 14.45 18.14 10.50
C LYS A 82 13.22 18.09 9.62
N ALA A 83 13.00 19.13 8.81
CA ALA A 83 11.86 19.18 7.88
C ALA A 83 12.29 19.31 6.41
N ASP A 84 13.54 19.67 6.11
CA ASP A 84 13.98 20.01 4.75
C ASP A 84 13.79 18.87 3.74
N PHE A 85 13.78 17.62 4.20
CA PHE A 85 13.52 16.45 3.35
C PHE A 85 12.11 16.45 2.73
N VAL A 86 11.15 17.23 3.23
CA VAL A 86 9.81 17.32 2.62
C VAL A 86 9.78 18.22 1.38
N ASN A 87 10.84 19.02 1.16
CA ASN A 87 10.93 19.95 0.04
C ASN A 87 11.41 19.29 -1.26
N GLY A 88 12.06 18.13 -1.19
CA GLY A 88 12.50 17.39 -2.37
C GLY A 88 11.44 16.44 -2.92
N LYS A 89 11.85 15.62 -3.90
CA LYS A 89 11.00 14.57 -4.47
C LYS A 89 11.00 13.34 -3.57
N MET A 90 9.87 12.64 -3.59
CA MET A 90 9.61 11.45 -2.78
C MET A 90 9.29 10.28 -3.71
N ILE A 91 9.94 9.14 -3.51
CA ILE A 91 9.64 7.91 -4.25
C ILE A 91 8.91 6.92 -3.38
N PHE A 92 7.88 6.31 -3.94
CA PHE A 92 7.15 5.22 -3.33
C PHE A 92 7.19 4.00 -4.26
N LEU A 93 8.07 3.06 -3.95
CA LEU A 93 8.14 1.76 -4.63
C LEU A 93 6.96 0.91 -4.19
N GLN A 94 5.92 0.91 -5.02
CA GLN A 94 4.62 0.32 -4.70
C GLN A 94 4.14 -0.67 -5.76
N GLY A 95 3.14 -1.47 -5.38
CA GLY A 95 2.43 -2.33 -6.31
C GLY A 95 1.60 -1.51 -7.31
N SER A 96 1.20 -2.14 -8.40
CA SER A 96 0.37 -1.50 -9.43
C SER A 96 -0.92 -0.89 -8.84
N PRO A 97 -1.29 0.34 -9.25
CA PRO A 97 -2.54 0.98 -8.86
C PRO A 97 -3.75 0.43 -9.63
N VAL A 98 -3.55 -0.47 -10.60
CA VAL A 98 -4.64 -1.08 -11.36
C VAL A 98 -5.56 -1.86 -10.43
N LEU A 99 -6.85 -1.58 -10.54
CA LEU A 99 -7.91 -2.25 -9.79
C LEU A 99 -8.71 -3.14 -10.72
N ASN A 100 -9.08 -4.31 -10.22
CA ASN A 100 -10.03 -5.21 -10.86
C ASN A 100 -11.35 -5.19 -10.09
N VAL A 101 -12.47 -5.43 -10.75
CA VAL A 101 -13.78 -5.53 -10.08
C VAL A 101 -14.18 -6.99 -9.97
N LYS A 102 -14.61 -7.40 -8.77
CA LYS A 102 -15.21 -8.71 -8.53
C LYS A 102 -16.48 -8.53 -7.71
N ASN A 103 -17.62 -8.99 -8.24
CA ASN A 103 -18.93 -8.90 -7.58
C ASN A 103 -19.26 -7.47 -7.08
N GLY A 104 -18.88 -6.47 -7.88
CA GLY A 104 -19.12 -5.05 -7.59
C GLY A 104 -18.16 -4.42 -6.57
N ILE A 105 -17.11 -5.12 -6.14
CA ILE A 105 -16.09 -4.62 -5.20
C ILE A 105 -14.74 -4.53 -5.90
N ASN A 106 -14.02 -3.43 -5.69
CA ASN A 106 -12.68 -3.22 -6.25
C ASN A 106 -11.62 -4.07 -5.54
N ILE A 107 -10.68 -4.62 -6.30
CA ILE A 107 -9.62 -5.50 -5.82
C ILE A 107 -8.28 -5.01 -6.36
N GLY A 108 -7.29 -4.89 -5.48
CA GLY A 108 -5.94 -4.47 -5.86
C GLY A 108 -4.92 -4.77 -4.77
N ARG A 109 -3.66 -4.38 -5.00
CA ARG A 109 -2.66 -4.36 -3.92
C ARG A 109 -2.95 -3.17 -3.00
N LEU A 110 -2.73 -3.32 -1.69
CA LEU A 110 -3.06 -2.26 -0.72
C LEU A 110 -2.40 -0.92 -1.08
N SER A 111 -1.11 -0.93 -1.43
CA SER A 111 -0.40 0.30 -1.81
C SER A 111 -0.94 0.93 -3.10
N GLY A 112 -1.38 0.12 -4.06
CA GLY A 112 -2.07 0.59 -5.26
C GLY A 112 -3.45 1.19 -4.94
N ILE A 113 -4.23 0.56 -4.06
CA ILE A 113 -5.52 1.07 -3.59
C ILE A 113 -5.35 2.43 -2.90
N VAL A 114 -4.41 2.53 -1.96
CA VAL A 114 -4.17 3.77 -1.18
C VAL A 114 -3.68 4.90 -2.10
N ALA A 115 -2.96 4.61 -3.18
CA ALA A 115 -2.50 5.63 -4.12
C ALA A 115 -3.64 6.45 -4.74
N HIS A 116 -4.83 5.87 -4.93
CA HIS A 116 -6.03 6.58 -5.41
C HIS A 116 -6.61 7.57 -4.41
N HIS A 117 -6.24 7.46 -3.13
CA HIS A 117 -6.72 8.31 -2.04
C HIS A 117 -5.72 9.41 -1.66
N VAL A 118 -4.55 9.46 -2.31
CA VAL A 118 -3.56 10.51 -2.07
C VAL A 118 -4.03 11.81 -2.75
N PRO A 119 -4.23 12.90 -1.97
CA PRO A 119 -4.66 14.18 -2.52
C PRO A 119 -3.75 14.69 -3.65
N ALA A 120 -4.34 15.28 -4.69
CA ALA A 120 -3.63 15.76 -5.88
C ALA A 120 -2.47 16.71 -5.56
N TYR A 121 -2.63 17.57 -4.55
CA TYR A 121 -1.56 18.50 -4.15
C TYR A 121 -0.32 17.80 -3.57
N LEU A 122 -0.48 16.61 -2.98
CA LEU A 122 0.65 15.78 -2.50
C LEU A 122 1.28 14.94 -3.61
N GLN A 123 0.63 14.80 -4.77
CA GLN A 123 1.15 14.01 -5.88
C GLN A 123 2.27 14.71 -6.66
N LYS A 124 2.34 16.05 -6.62
CA LYS A 124 3.33 16.83 -7.40
C LYS A 124 4.79 16.51 -7.10
N ASN A 125 5.08 16.11 -5.86
CA ASN A 125 6.44 15.77 -5.42
C ASN A 125 6.67 14.26 -5.40
N ARG A 126 5.72 13.46 -5.89
CA ARG A 126 5.73 12.01 -5.78
C ARG A 126 6.12 11.35 -7.10
N LEU A 127 7.04 10.40 -7.03
CA LEU A 127 7.47 9.52 -8.10
C LEU A 127 7.24 8.06 -7.71
N PRO A 128 7.15 7.15 -8.69
CA PRO A 128 7.15 7.41 -10.13
C PRO A 128 5.78 7.88 -10.65
N SER A 129 5.71 8.24 -11.93
CA SER A 129 4.48 8.57 -12.67
C SER A 129 3.44 7.45 -12.60
N TYR A 130 2.20 7.74 -13.02
CA TYR A 130 1.15 6.72 -13.08
C TYR A 130 1.50 5.65 -14.13
N GLU A 131 1.99 6.09 -15.29
CA GLU A 131 2.41 5.27 -16.42
C GLU A 131 3.49 4.26 -16.01
N THR A 132 4.51 4.71 -15.27
CA THR A 132 5.53 3.81 -14.72
C THR A 132 4.97 2.93 -13.62
N ASN A 133 4.00 3.40 -12.84
CA ASN A 133 3.41 2.62 -11.77
C ASN A 133 2.56 1.43 -12.26
N ILE A 134 1.99 1.51 -13.47
CA ILE A 134 1.17 0.44 -14.04
C ILE A 134 1.97 -0.64 -14.77
N ILE A 135 3.29 -0.48 -14.94
CA ILE A 135 4.15 -1.52 -15.52
C ILE A 135 4.05 -2.80 -14.66
N GLU A 136 3.72 -3.93 -15.31
CA GLU A 136 3.53 -5.22 -14.62
C GLU A 136 4.85 -5.95 -14.35
N ASP A 137 5.76 -5.94 -15.32
CA ASP A 137 7.08 -6.54 -15.17
C ASP A 137 7.90 -5.71 -14.18
N TRP A 138 8.34 -6.36 -13.11
CA TRP A 138 8.98 -5.67 -12.01
C TRP A 138 10.35 -5.11 -12.40
N GLU A 139 11.14 -5.81 -13.21
CA GLU A 139 12.47 -5.34 -13.59
C GLU A 139 12.37 -4.13 -14.52
N GLN A 140 11.50 -4.20 -15.53
CA GLN A 140 11.19 -3.07 -16.41
C GLN A 140 10.63 -1.89 -15.64
N LYS A 141 9.78 -2.14 -14.63
CA LYS A 141 9.26 -1.10 -13.77
C LYS A 141 10.39 -0.40 -13.02
N VAL A 142 11.31 -1.15 -12.41
CA VAL A 142 12.44 -0.56 -11.68
C VAL A 142 13.34 0.24 -12.62
N ASP A 143 13.59 -0.23 -13.85
CA ASP A 143 14.35 0.53 -14.86
C ASP A 143 13.69 1.87 -15.18
N ALA A 144 12.38 1.87 -15.49
CA ALA A 144 11.63 3.09 -15.76
C ALA A 144 11.61 4.05 -14.55
N ILE A 145 11.52 3.52 -13.34
CA ILE A 145 11.62 4.31 -12.11
C ILE A 145 12.98 5.00 -12.03
N VAL A 146 14.07 4.29 -12.31
CA VAL A 146 15.43 4.86 -12.32
C VAL A 146 15.56 5.94 -13.39
N GLU A 147 14.98 5.77 -14.59
CA GLU A 147 14.94 6.83 -15.61
C GLU A 147 14.29 8.11 -15.09
N GLU A 148 13.16 8.00 -14.39
CA GLU A 148 12.42 9.15 -13.87
C GLU A 148 13.13 9.84 -12.70
N THR A 149 13.91 9.10 -11.91
CA THR A 149 14.45 9.60 -10.63
C THR A 149 15.93 9.96 -10.69
N ILE A 150 16.67 9.47 -11.69
CA ILE A 150 18.14 9.62 -11.75
C ILE A 150 18.59 11.07 -11.73
N ASN A 151 17.81 12.03 -12.23
CA ASN A 151 18.16 13.45 -12.26
C ASN A 151 17.42 14.29 -11.21
N GLU A 152 16.64 13.64 -10.33
CA GLU A 152 15.80 14.32 -9.35
C GLU A 152 16.45 14.38 -7.97
N ASN A 153 16.10 15.42 -7.21
CA ASN A 153 16.51 15.55 -5.81
C ASN A 153 15.62 14.66 -4.91
N MET A 154 15.96 13.38 -4.86
CA MET A 154 15.24 12.40 -4.05
C MET A 154 15.61 12.53 -2.57
N THR A 155 14.61 12.81 -1.74
CA THR A 155 14.79 13.16 -0.31
C THR A 155 14.01 12.25 0.64
N LEU A 156 13.06 11.48 0.11
CA LEU A 156 12.35 10.44 0.83
C LEU A 156 12.17 9.23 -0.09
N ILE A 157 12.57 8.06 0.40
CA ILE A 157 12.44 6.78 -0.30
C ILE A 157 11.63 5.85 0.58
N SER A 158 10.50 5.36 0.05
CA SER A 158 9.61 4.44 0.75
C SER A 158 9.35 3.21 -0.12
N GLY A 159 9.37 2.03 0.48
CA GLY A 159 9.12 0.78 -0.23
C GLY A 159 9.37 -0.44 0.65
N ILE A 160 9.07 -1.62 0.10
CA ILE A 160 9.47 -2.90 0.71
C ILE A 160 11.00 -3.00 0.62
N PRO A 161 11.73 -3.40 1.68
CA PRO A 161 13.21 -3.28 1.68
C PRO A 161 13.91 -3.95 0.49
N PRO A 162 13.56 -5.18 0.06
CA PRO A 162 14.07 -5.76 -1.18
C PRO A 162 13.88 -4.88 -2.44
N TRP A 163 12.75 -4.19 -2.56
CA TRP A 163 12.48 -3.31 -3.71
C TRP A 163 13.35 -2.07 -3.69
N VAL A 164 13.56 -1.51 -2.50
CA VAL A 164 14.44 -0.36 -2.29
C VAL A 164 15.87 -0.73 -2.66
N GLN A 165 16.33 -1.92 -2.26
CA GLN A 165 17.64 -2.43 -2.65
C GLN A 165 17.78 -2.56 -4.16
N MET A 166 16.84 -3.23 -4.84
CA MET A 166 16.87 -3.38 -6.30
C MET A 166 16.91 -2.02 -7.02
N TYR A 167 16.16 -1.03 -6.53
CA TYR A 167 16.20 0.33 -7.07
C TYR A 167 17.59 0.95 -6.97
N PHE A 168 18.26 0.84 -5.82
CA PHE A 168 19.61 1.35 -5.65
C PHE A 168 20.65 0.57 -6.47
N ASP A 169 20.52 -0.75 -6.58
CA ASP A 169 21.41 -1.58 -7.40
C ASP A 169 21.36 -1.13 -8.87
N LYS A 170 20.15 -0.94 -9.42
CA LYS A 170 19.93 -0.44 -10.79
C LYS A 170 20.43 0.99 -10.97
N LEU A 171 20.21 1.86 -9.99
CA LEU A 171 20.69 3.24 -10.01
C LEU A 171 22.23 3.30 -10.02
N ALA A 172 22.87 2.46 -9.21
CA ALA A 172 24.32 2.35 -9.14
C ALA A 172 24.91 1.83 -10.46
N GLU A 173 24.33 0.77 -11.03
CA GLU A 173 24.72 0.23 -12.35
C GLU A 173 24.68 1.32 -13.42
N LYS A 174 23.58 2.07 -13.48
CA LYS A 174 23.36 3.10 -14.50
C LYS A 174 24.23 4.34 -14.35
N THR A 175 24.67 4.64 -13.12
CA THR A 175 25.53 5.79 -12.82
C THR A 175 27.02 5.44 -12.74
N GLY A 176 27.38 4.16 -12.87
CA GLY A 176 28.73 3.68 -12.61
C GLY A 176 29.16 3.87 -11.14
N GLY A 177 28.22 3.74 -10.20
CA GLY A 177 28.44 3.85 -8.75
C GLY A 177 28.59 5.27 -8.20
N LYS A 178 28.15 6.29 -8.95
CA LYS A 178 28.36 7.71 -8.62
C LYS A 178 27.18 8.39 -7.92
N LYS A 179 26.13 7.62 -7.59
CA LYS A 179 24.95 8.07 -6.85
C LYS A 179 24.53 7.04 -5.81
#